data_AF-A0A8S3K194-F1
#
_entry.id   AF-A0A8S3K194-F1
#
_cell.length_a   1.000
_cell.length_b   1.000
_cell.length_c   1.000
_cell.angle_alpha   90.00
_cell.angle_beta   90.00
_cell.angle_gamma   90.00
#
_symmetry.space_group_name_H-M   'P 1'
#
loop_
_entity.id
_entity.type
_entity.pdbx_description
1 polymer ?
#
loop_
_entity_poly.entity_id
_entity_poly.type
_entity_poly.pdbx_seq_one_letter_code
_entity_poly.pdbx_strand_id
1 'polypeptide(L)'
;MQLYIIFQILLALMTIVDKSYGISSPVQPFTTYKHSIELQANVADLWWTVDNVEEEIIFELHVKTTGWIALGISPAGGMIGADIGVGWVDQEGRVHFQDRYAFNRSKPIIDNTTSDWF
;
A
#
# COMPACT_ATOMS: atom_id res chain seq x y z
N MET A 1 17.31 22.28 -0.33
CA MET A 1 16.51 21.50 -1.29
C MET A 1 15.25 21.09 -0.56
N GLN A 2 14.11 21.57 -1.02
CA GLN A 2 12.85 21.59 -0.26
C GLN A 2 12.03 20.38 -0.69
N LEU A 3 11.75 19.49 0.26
CA LEU A 3 11.11 18.20 0.05
C LEU A 3 9.60 18.39 -0.18
N TYR A 4 9.07 17.89 -1.29
CA TYR A 4 7.64 17.79 -1.53
C TYR A 4 7.19 16.36 -1.23
N ILE A 5 6.60 16.14 -0.06
CA ILE A 5 5.90 14.90 0.27
C ILE A 5 4.46 15.09 -0.22
N ILE A 6 4.06 14.37 -1.27
CA ILE A 6 2.64 14.27 -1.67
C ILE A 6 2.10 12.94 -1.15
N PHE A 7 1.77 12.89 0.14
CA PHE A 7 0.65 12.07 0.57
C PHE A 7 -0.60 12.90 0.22
N GLN A 8 -1.35 12.50 -0.82
CA GLN A 8 -2.71 13.00 -0.99
C GLN A 8 -3.54 12.46 0.19
N ILE A 9 -3.48 13.18 1.31
CA ILE A 9 -4.51 13.12 2.34
C ILE A 9 -5.75 13.71 1.69
N LEU A 10 -6.61 12.85 1.14
CA LEU A 10 -7.99 13.23 0.96
C LEU A 10 -8.57 13.33 2.37
N LEU A 11 -8.52 14.54 2.94
CA LEU A 11 -9.44 14.93 4.00
C LEU A 11 -10.81 14.86 3.34
N ALA A 12 -11.44 13.69 3.36
CA ALA A 12 -12.85 13.59 3.12
C ALA A 12 -13.49 14.57 4.10
N LEU A 13 -14.08 15.64 3.59
CA LEU A 13 -15.27 16.18 4.21
C LEU A 13 -16.19 14.97 4.39
N MET A 14 -16.18 14.38 5.59
CA MET A 14 -17.34 13.66 6.07
C MET A 14 -18.42 14.72 6.31
N THR A 15 -19.02 15.23 5.24
CA THR A 15 -20.45 15.47 5.30
C THR A 15 -21.07 14.11 5.57
N ILE A 16 -21.63 14.00 6.76
CA ILE A 16 -22.66 13.04 7.18
C ILE A 16 -23.18 12.26 5.98
N VAL A 17 -22.80 10.99 5.88
CA VAL A 17 -23.62 10.03 5.15
C VAL A 17 -24.01 8.97 6.16
N ASP A 18 -25.28 9.06 6.51
CA ASP A 18 -26.03 8.12 7.30
C ASP A 18 -25.75 6.67 6.92
N LYS A 19 -25.99 5.77 7.88
CA LYS A 19 -26.19 4.34 7.67
C LYS A 19 -27.14 4.08 6.48
N SER A 20 -26.62 3.96 5.27
CA SER A 20 -27.22 3.23 4.15
C SER A 20 -26.37 3.45 2.90
N TYR A 21 -26.34 2.41 2.07
CA TYR A 21 -25.67 2.30 0.77
C TYR A 21 -24.20 1.91 0.84
N GLY A 22 -23.97 0.61 0.65
CA GLY A 22 -22.66 0.01 0.51
C GLY A 22 -21.85 0.71 -0.57
N ILE A 23 -20.54 0.80 -0.34
CA ILE A 23 -19.59 1.34 -1.30
C ILE A 23 -19.55 0.40 -2.50
N SER A 24 -20.40 0.66 -3.48
CA SER A 24 -20.28 0.12 -4.84
C SER A 24 -19.54 1.14 -5.68
N SER A 25 -18.23 0.97 -5.80
CA SER A 25 -17.45 1.55 -6.90
C SER A 25 -16.14 0.78 -7.00
N PRO A 26 -15.59 0.50 -8.20
CA PRO A 26 -14.19 0.12 -8.27
C PRO A 26 -13.37 1.27 -7.70
N VAL A 27 -12.49 0.99 -6.72
CA VAL A 27 -11.65 2.03 -6.12
C VAL A 27 -10.67 2.47 -7.22
N GLN A 28 -10.91 3.61 -7.85
CA GLN A 28 -10.03 4.12 -8.91
C GLN A 28 -8.73 4.62 -8.31
N PRO A 29 -7.60 4.50 -9.01
CA PRO A 29 -6.34 5.01 -8.51
C PRO A 29 -6.34 6.55 -8.44
N PHE A 30 -5.55 7.14 -7.54
CA PHE A 30 -5.43 8.59 -7.37
C PHE A 30 -4.67 9.26 -8.52
N THR A 31 -3.95 8.49 -9.32
CA THR A 31 -3.23 8.96 -10.51
C THR A 31 -3.28 7.95 -11.65
N THR A 32 -2.69 8.30 -12.79
CA THR A 32 -2.55 7.40 -13.93
C THR A 32 -1.35 6.49 -13.74
N TYR A 33 -1.60 5.19 -13.73
CA TYR A 33 -0.56 4.16 -13.73
C TYR A 33 -0.50 3.42 -15.06
N LYS A 34 0.70 2.96 -15.43
CA LYS A 34 0.92 2.20 -16.67
C LYS A 34 0.41 0.77 -16.57
N HIS A 35 0.41 0.20 -15.37
CA HIS A 35 0.08 -1.19 -15.12
C HIS A 35 -0.93 -1.30 -13.98
N SER A 36 -1.76 -2.35 -14.05
CA SER A 36 -2.75 -2.66 -13.01
C SER A 36 -3.06 -4.14 -12.99
N ILE A 37 -3.47 -4.65 -11.82
CA ILE A 37 -3.97 -6.00 -11.63
C ILE A 37 -4.99 -6.03 -10.50
N GLU A 38 -6.11 -6.74 -10.71
CA GLU A 38 -7.02 -7.12 -9.64
C GLU A 38 -6.44 -8.36 -8.94
N LEU A 39 -5.94 -8.20 -7.71
CA LEU A 39 -5.35 -9.28 -6.92
C LEU A 39 -6.43 -10.20 -6.34
N GLN A 40 -7.57 -9.62 -5.96
CA GLN A 40 -8.72 -10.35 -5.48
C GLN A 40 -10.01 -9.61 -5.81
N ALA A 41 -10.95 -10.32 -6.44
CA ALA A 41 -12.22 -9.76 -6.91
C ALA A 41 -12.94 -8.93 -5.84
N ASN A 42 -13.15 -7.64 -6.13
CA ASN A 42 -13.80 -6.67 -5.24
C ASN A 42 -13.11 -6.41 -3.88
N VAL A 43 -11.91 -6.95 -3.64
CA VAL A 43 -11.20 -6.85 -2.36
C VAL A 43 -9.90 -6.09 -2.50
N ALA A 44 -9.08 -6.40 -3.51
CA ALA A 44 -7.73 -5.86 -3.63
C ALA A 44 -7.36 -5.59 -5.09
N ASP A 45 -6.90 -4.37 -5.33
CA ASP A 45 -6.43 -3.88 -6.63
C ASP A 45 -5.05 -3.22 -6.47
N LEU A 46 -4.14 -3.51 -7.38
CA LEU A 46 -2.78 -2.96 -7.39
C LEU A 46 -2.51 -2.26 -8.72
N TRP A 47 -1.98 -1.04 -8.64
CA TRP A 47 -1.47 -0.29 -9.78
C TRP A 47 0.00 0.02 -9.59
N TRP A 48 0.74 0.11 -10.69
CA TRP A 48 2.13 0.56 -10.63
C TRP A 48 2.63 1.19 -11.92
N THR A 49 3.69 1.98 -11.76
CA THR A 49 4.47 2.54 -12.86
C THR A 49 5.94 2.57 -12.45
N VAL A 50 6.82 2.55 -13.44
CA VAL A 50 8.27 2.69 -13.24
C VAL A 50 8.65 4.12 -13.60
N ASP A 51 9.21 4.84 -12.64
CA ASP A 51 9.87 6.11 -12.87
C ASP A 51 11.34 5.84 -13.23
N ASN A 52 11.71 6.06 -14.49
CA ASN A 52 13.08 5.83 -14.95
C ASN A 52 14.01 7.02 -14.66
N VAL A 53 13.48 8.16 -14.20
CA VAL A 53 14.28 9.34 -13.84
C VAL A 53 14.76 9.20 -12.40
N GLU A 54 13.83 8.89 -11.48
CA GLU A 54 14.15 8.69 -10.06
C GLU A 54 14.58 7.24 -9.75
N GLU A 55 14.53 6.34 -10.74
CA GLU A 55 14.86 4.91 -10.61
C GLU A 55 13.99 4.15 -9.60
N GLU A 56 12.70 4.51 -9.54
CA GLU A 56 11.73 3.99 -8.57
C GLU A 56 10.57 3.23 -9.24
N ILE A 57 9.95 2.33 -8.47
CA ILE A 57 8.65 1.76 -8.83
C ILE A 57 7.62 2.33 -7.86
N ILE A 58 6.62 3.02 -8.39
CA ILE A 58 5.55 3.61 -7.61
C ILE A 58 4.37 2.65 -7.62
N PHE A 59 3.96 2.21 -6.44
CA PHE A 59 2.80 1.33 -6.25
C PHE A 59 1.64 2.11 -5.63
N GLU A 60 0.42 1.78 -6.05
CA GLU A 60 -0.80 2.14 -5.35
C GLU A 60 -1.62 0.88 -5.11
N LEU A 61 -1.95 0.61 -3.85
CA LEU A 61 -2.65 -0.60 -3.43
C LEU A 61 -3.93 -0.19 -2.70
N HIS A 62 -5.06 -0.63 -3.22
CA HIS A 62 -6.35 -0.49 -2.57
C HIS A 62 -6.82 -1.85 -2.06
N VAL A 63 -7.12 -1.92 -0.76
CA VAL A 63 -7.60 -3.15 -0.12
C VAL A 63 -8.75 -2.85 0.84
N LYS A 64 -9.83 -3.63 0.73
CA LYS A 64 -10.93 -3.61 1.71
C LYS A 64 -10.60 -4.53 2.88
N THR A 65 -10.05 -3.97 3.96
CA THR A 65 -9.70 -4.71 5.18
C THR A 65 -9.92 -3.87 6.43
N THR A 66 -10.11 -4.53 7.59
CA THR A 66 -10.09 -3.91 8.92
C THR A 66 -8.77 -4.18 9.67
N GLY A 67 -7.86 -4.91 9.04
CA GLY A 67 -6.56 -5.27 9.61
C GLY A 67 -5.41 -4.50 8.97
N TRP A 68 -4.31 -5.20 8.76
CA TRP A 68 -3.12 -4.71 8.07
C TRP A 68 -3.09 -5.20 6.63
N ILE A 69 -2.33 -4.49 5.80
CA ILE A 69 -1.96 -4.89 4.45
C ILE A 69 -0.45 -5.06 4.37
N ALA A 70 0.01 -5.97 3.51
CA ALA A 70 1.42 -6.09 3.17
C ALA A 70 1.57 -6.36 1.68
N LEU A 71 2.51 -5.67 1.04
CA LEU A 71 2.95 -5.95 -0.32
C LEU A 71 4.43 -6.30 -0.24
N GLY A 72 4.81 -7.41 -0.88
CA GLY A 72 6.21 -7.82 -0.88
C GLY A 72 6.69 -8.26 -2.24
N ILE A 73 7.95 -7.96 -2.53
CA ILE A 73 8.66 -8.34 -3.75
C ILE A 73 9.70 -9.37 -3.37
N SER A 74 9.74 -10.49 -4.10
CA SER A 74 10.76 -11.52 -3.85
C SER A 74 11.22 -12.20 -5.14
N PRO A 75 12.45 -12.74 -5.16
CA PRO A 75 13.00 -13.40 -6.34
C PRO A 75 12.19 -14.62 -6.81
N ALA A 76 11.51 -15.29 -5.88
CA ALA A 76 10.77 -16.53 -6.14
C ALA A 76 9.24 -16.37 -6.04
N GLY A 77 8.74 -15.15 -5.86
CA GLY A 77 7.30 -14.87 -5.66
C GLY A 77 6.70 -15.43 -4.37
N GLY A 78 7.55 -15.93 -3.45
CA GLY A 78 7.16 -16.43 -2.14
C GLY A 78 7.58 -15.48 -1.02
N MET A 79 7.19 -15.81 0.22
CA MET A 79 7.51 -15.00 1.39
C MET A 79 9.01 -14.96 1.73
N ILE A 80 9.73 -16.08 1.57
CA ILE A 80 11.15 -16.16 1.97
C ILE A 80 11.98 -15.27 1.04
N GLY A 81 12.77 -14.38 1.65
CA GLY A 81 13.59 -13.39 0.95
C GLY A 81 12.78 -12.25 0.36
N ALA A 82 11.52 -12.07 0.78
CA ALA A 82 10.71 -10.93 0.36
C ALA A 82 11.10 -9.67 1.13
N ASP A 83 11.16 -8.58 0.38
CA ASP A 83 11.17 -7.22 0.89
C ASP A 83 9.73 -6.70 0.95
N ILE A 84 9.30 -6.12 2.07
CA ILE A 84 7.87 -6.00 2.42
C ILE A 84 7.54 -4.66 3.08
N GLY A 85 6.75 -3.84 2.39
CA GLY A 85 6.01 -2.74 3.00
C GLY A 85 4.73 -3.22 3.70
N VAL A 86 4.54 -2.85 4.98
CA VAL A 86 3.35 -3.18 5.78
C VAL A 86 2.66 -1.93 6.29
N GLY A 87 1.36 -1.80 6.01
CA GLY A 87 0.54 -0.67 6.44
C GLY A 87 -0.70 -1.08 7.24
N TRP A 88 -1.11 -0.26 8.21
CA TRP A 88 -2.37 -0.46 8.94
C TRP A 88 -2.90 0.84 9.54
N VAL A 89 -4.18 0.83 9.92
CA VAL A 89 -4.81 1.90 10.69
C VAL A 89 -5.11 1.36 12.08
N ASP A 90 -4.67 2.07 13.13
CA ASP A 90 -4.96 1.68 14.50
C ASP A 90 -6.38 2.07 14.96
N GLN A 91 -6.72 1.72 16.20
CA GLN A 91 -8.05 1.97 16.76
C GLN A 91 -8.37 3.46 16.91
N GLU A 92 -7.34 4.31 16.99
CA GLU A 92 -7.46 5.76 17.05
C GLU A 92 -7.53 6.40 15.65
N GLY A 93 -7.50 5.60 14.58
CA GLY A 93 -7.52 6.08 13.20
C GLY A 93 -6.16 6.57 12.70
N ARG A 94 -5.07 6.30 13.43
CA ARG A 94 -3.72 6.70 13.00
C ARG A 94 -3.18 5.68 12.00
N VAL A 95 -2.55 6.19 10.95
CA VAL A 95 -1.90 5.39 9.91
C VAL A 95 -0.49 5.04 10.36
N HIS A 96 -0.12 3.78 10.16
CA HIS A 96 1.23 3.27 10.42
C HIS A 96 1.75 2.57 9.18
N PHE A 97 3.06 2.68 8.95
CA PHE A 97 3.77 2.00 7.88
C PHE A 97 5.12 1.49 8.39
N GLN A 98 5.52 0.31 7.93
CA GLN A 98 6.80 -0.30 8.28
C GLN A 98 7.40 -1.05 7.11
N ASP A 99 8.69 -0.82 6.93
CA ASP A 99 9.57 -1.62 6.09
C ASP A 99 10.02 -2.89 6.84
N ARG A 100 9.95 -4.04 6.17
CA ARG A 100 10.17 -5.35 6.77
C ARG A 100 10.77 -6.34 5.78
N TYR A 101 11.65 -7.19 6.31
CA TYR A 101 12.27 -8.28 5.56
C TYR A 101 11.87 -9.66 6.08
N ALA A 102 11.56 -10.59 5.18
CA ALA A 102 11.14 -11.95 5.51
C ALA A 102 12.24 -13.00 5.31
N PHE A 103 13.08 -13.21 6.33
CA PHE A 103 14.16 -14.20 6.27
C PHE A 103 13.69 -15.66 6.13
N ASN A 104 12.51 -15.98 6.66
CA ASN A 104 11.92 -17.31 6.61
C ASN A 104 10.38 -17.21 6.64
N ARG A 105 9.68 -18.36 6.71
CA ARG A 105 8.22 -18.40 6.86
C ARG A 105 7.79 -18.11 8.30
N SER A 106 8.13 -16.93 8.81
CA SER A 106 7.69 -16.41 10.10
C SER A 106 7.46 -14.91 10.01
N LYS A 107 7.01 -14.25 11.09
CA LYS A 107 6.76 -12.81 11.08
C LYS A 107 7.99 -12.06 10.53
N PRO A 108 7.85 -11.27 9.44
CA PRO A 108 8.94 -10.49 8.89
C PRO A 108 9.54 -9.57 9.96
N ILE A 109 10.87 -9.46 9.99
CA ILE A 109 11.57 -8.56 10.91
C ILE A 109 11.50 -7.13 10.37
N ILE A 110 11.63 -6.12 11.23
CA ILE A 110 11.75 -4.73 10.76
C ILE A 110 13.10 -4.61 10.04
N ASP A 111 13.10 -4.08 8.81
CA ASP A 111 14.36 -3.70 8.18
C ASP A 111 14.77 -2.33 8.72
N ASN A 112 15.92 -2.29 9.38
CA ASN A 112 16.50 -1.07 9.93
C ASN A 112 17.87 -0.76 9.31
N THR A 113 18.26 -1.52 8.29
CA THR A 113 19.58 -1.43 7.66
C THR A 113 19.54 -0.63 6.38
N THR A 114 18.46 -0.78 5.61
CA THR A 114 18.14 -0.03 4.40
C THR A 114 16.63 0.18 4.39
N SER A 115 16.18 1.42 4.14
CA SER A 115 14.76 1.71 3.92
C SER A 115 14.58 1.83 2.42
N ASP A 116 13.96 0.84 1.80
CA ASP A 116 13.62 0.81 0.37
C ASP A 116 12.14 1.12 0.14
N TRP A 117 11.31 1.01 1.18
CA TRP A 117 9.92 1.48 1.18
C TRP A 117 9.76 2.82 1.90
N PHE A 118 9.03 3.77 1.28
CA PHE A 118 8.81 5.14 1.79
C PHE A 118 7.39 5.67 1.51
#